data_AF-A0A7G1DR64-F1
#
_entry.id   AF-A0A7G1DR64-F1
#
_cell.length_a   1.000
_cell.length_b   1.000
_cell.length_c   1.000
_cell.angle_alpha   90.00
_cell.angle_beta   90.00
_cell.angle_gamma   90.00
#
_symmetry.space_group_name_H-M   'P 1'
#
loop_
_entity.id
_entity.type
_entity.pdbx_description
1 polymer ?
#
loop_
_entity_poly.entity_id
_entity_poly.type
_entity_poly.pdbx_seq_one_letter_code
_entity_poly.pdbx_strand_id
1 'polypeptide(L)' 'ASVTAFARQLGDETFRLDRTEPTLNTAIPGDPRDTTSPRAMAQTLRNLTLGKALG' A
#
# COMPACT_ATOMS: atom_id res chain seq x y z
N ALA A 1 -9.80 5.63 -0.66
CA ALA A 1 -10.03 4.26 -1.15
C ALA A 1 -9.33 3.96 -2.48
N SER A 2 -9.22 4.90 -3.43
CA SER A 2 -8.69 4.64 -4.78
C SER A 2 -7.25 4.09 -4.80
N VAL A 3 -6.38 4.53 -3.89
CA VAL A 3 -4.99 4.03 -3.79
C VAL A 3 -4.95 2.56 -3.36
N THR A 4 -5.74 2.18 -2.33
CA THR A 4 -5.89 0.79 -1.93
C THR A 4 -6.45 -0.06 -3.07
N ALA A 5 -7.44 0.44 -3.79
CA ALA A 5 -8.02 -0.28 -4.93
C ALA A 5 -6.99 -0.50 -6.06
N PHE A 6 -6.16 0.51 -6.36
CA PHE A 6 -5.05 0.37 -7.31
C PHE A 6 -4.04 -0.68 -6.84
N ALA A 7 -3.65 -0.66 -5.56
CA ALA A 7 -2.77 -1.68 -5.00
C ALA A 7 -3.35 -3.10 -5.16
N ARG A 8 -4.66 -3.27 -4.95
CA ARG A 8 -5.36 -4.54 -5.20
C ARG A 8 -5.31 -4.96 -6.67
N GLN A 9 -5.44 -4.04 -7.62
CA GLN A 9 -5.30 -4.34 -9.05
C GLN A 9 -3.90 -4.83 -9.41
N LEU A 10 -2.88 -4.41 -8.66
CA LEU A 10 -1.50 -4.89 -8.80
C LEU A 10 -1.21 -6.21 -8.08
N GLY A 11 -2.22 -6.80 -7.43
CA GLY A 11 -2.10 -8.03 -6.62
C GLY A 11 -1.58 -7.82 -5.20
N ASP A 12 -1.46 -6.57 -4.72
CA ASP A 12 -1.12 -6.30 -3.32
C ASP A 12 -2.38 -6.37 -2.45
N GLU A 13 -2.54 -7.45 -1.70
CA GLU A 13 -3.65 -7.66 -0.76
C GLU A 13 -3.40 -7.08 0.64
N THR A 14 -2.17 -6.63 0.93
CA THR A 14 -1.74 -6.22 2.28
C THR A 14 -1.80 -4.71 2.47
N PHE A 15 -1.35 -3.94 1.47
CA PHE A 15 -1.31 -2.48 1.56
C PHE A 15 -2.71 -1.91 1.78
N ARG A 16 -2.83 -0.92 2.66
CA ARG A 16 -4.06 -0.13 2.84
C ARG A 16 -3.73 1.31 3.18
N LEU A 17 -4.47 2.22 2.55
CA LEU A 17 -4.48 3.65 2.87
C LEU A 17 -5.92 4.05 3.22
N ASP A 18 -6.14 4.34 4.49
CA ASP A 18 -7.46 4.54 5.09
C ASP A 18 -7.78 6.02 5.30
N ARG A 19 -6.76 6.85 5.52
CA ARG A 19 -6.92 8.28 5.82
C ARG A 19 -6.18 9.17 4.82
N THR A 20 -6.52 10.45 4.85
CA THR A 20 -5.78 11.50 4.14
C THR A 20 -4.73 12.12 5.05
N GLU A 21 -3.83 12.89 4.45
CA GLU A 21 -2.90 13.73 5.18
C GLU A 21 -3.65 14.81 6.01
N PRO A 22 -3.12 15.20 7.18
CA PRO A 22 -1.91 14.69 7.84
C PRO A 22 -2.15 13.39 8.65
N THR A 23 -3.42 12.98 8.76
CA THR A 23 -3.87 12.02 9.78
C THR A 23 -3.40 10.58 9.56
N LEU A 24 -2.94 10.24 8.36
CA LEU A 24 -2.35 8.93 8.08
C LEU A 24 -1.04 8.70 8.86
N ASN A 25 -0.34 9.77 9.30
CA ASN A 25 0.96 9.67 9.97
C ASN A 25 0.90 9.45 11.49
N THR A 26 -0.27 9.23 12.07
CA THR A 26 -0.41 9.05 13.53
C THR A 26 0.38 7.86 14.09
N ALA A 27 0.63 6.81 13.28
CA ALA A 27 1.49 5.67 13.60
C ALA A 27 1.25 5.02 14.97
N ILE A 28 0.00 4.95 15.40
CA ILE A 28 -0.39 4.40 16.70
C ILE A 28 -0.03 2.90 16.75
N PRO A 29 0.74 2.43 17.75
CA PRO A 29 1.07 1.01 17.88
C PRO A 29 -0.18 0.12 17.91
N GLY A 30 -0.24 -0.87 17.01
CA GLY A 30 -1.36 -1.79 16.89
C GLY A 30 -2.54 -1.30 16.02
N ASP A 31 -2.52 -0.06 15.53
CA ASP A 31 -3.50 0.42 14.56
C ASP A 31 -3.20 -0.15 13.16
N PRO A 32 -4.10 -0.94 12.55
CA PRO A 32 -3.85 -1.52 11.24
C PRO A 32 -4.01 -0.51 10.10
N ARG A 33 -4.55 0.68 10.34
CA ARG A 33 -4.80 1.67 9.28
C ARG A 33 -3.50 2.25 8.72
N ASP A 34 -3.50 2.55 7.42
CA ASP A 34 -2.36 3.18 6.74
C ASP A 34 -1.06 2.35 6.84
N THR A 35 -1.20 1.02 6.82
CA THR A 35 -0.09 0.08 6.97
C THR A 35 0.12 -0.82 5.75
N THR A 36 1.29 -1.45 5.72
CA THR A 36 1.62 -2.58 4.87
C THR A 36 2.64 -3.46 5.58
N SER A 37 3.00 -4.60 4.98
CA SER A 37 4.14 -5.41 5.43
C SER A 37 5.39 -5.13 4.58
N PRO A 38 6.61 -5.32 5.12
CA PRO A 38 7.84 -5.17 4.34
C PRO A 38 7.86 -6.03 3.07
N ARG A 39 7.39 -7.28 3.18
CA ARG A 39 7.31 -8.22 2.05
C ARG A 39 6.37 -7.72 0.95
N ALA A 40 5.18 -7.25 1.32
CA ALA A 40 4.21 -6.75 0.36
C ALA A 40 4.73 -5.50 -0.36
N MET A 41 5.28 -4.53 0.39
CA MET A 41 5.84 -3.32 -0.20
C MET A 41 7.01 -3.62 -1.15
N ALA A 42 7.91 -4.55 -0.80
CA ALA A 42 9.01 -4.94 -1.67
C ALA A 42 8.52 -5.54 -3.00
N GLN A 43 7.50 -6.41 -2.95
CA GLN A 43 6.93 -7.01 -4.14
C GLN A 43 6.22 -5.96 -5.01
N THR A 44 5.42 -5.08 -4.40
CA THR A 44 4.72 -4.00 -5.09
C THR A 44 5.69 -3.04 -5.75
N LEU A 45 6.75 -2.62 -5.04
CA LEU A 45 7.77 -1.74 -5.59
C LEU A 45 8.49 -2.38 -6.79
N ARG A 46 8.85 -3.67 -6.71
CA ARG A 46 9.42 -4.42 -7.84
C ARG A 46 8.47 -4.45 -9.03
N ASN A 47 7.20 -4.75 -8.80
CA ASN A 47 6.20 -4.85 -9.88
C ASN A 47 6.00 -3.50 -10.59
N LEU A 48 5.97 -2.40 -9.83
CA LEU A 48 5.85 -1.04 -10.34
C LEU A 48 7.06 -0.59 -11.16
N THR A 49 8.27 -0.87 -10.68
CA THR A 49 9.49 -0.26 -11.24
C THR A 49 10.22 -1.13 -12.25
N LEU A 50 10.11 -2.45 -12.13
CA LEU A 50 10.82 -3.44 -12.96
C LEU A 50 9.86 -4.43 -13.64
N GLY A 51 8.61 -4.49 -13.18
CA GLY A 51 7.57 -5.34 -13.74
C GLY A 51 6.80 -4.67 -14.87
N LYS A 52 5.60 -5.20 -15.13
CA LYS A 52 4.68 -4.71 -16.17
C LYS A 52 3.43 -4.08 -15.58
N ALA A 53 3.48 -3.63 -14.33
CA ALA A 53 2.34 -3.04 -13.64
C ALA A 53 1.87 -1.70 -14.24
N LEU A 54 2.72 -1.03 -15.02
CA LEU A 54 2.51 0.33 -15.53
C LEU A 54 2.36 0.42 -17.06
N GLY A 55 2.24 -0.71 -17.76
CA GLY A 55 2.21 -0.77 -19.23
C GLY A 55 1.13 -1.70 -19.78
#